data_AF-A0A0F0C9I5-F1
#
_entry.id   AF-A0A0F0C9I5-F1
#
_cell.length_a   1.000
_cell.length_b   1.000
_cell.length_c   1.000
_cell.angle_alpha   90.00
_cell.angle_beta   90.00
_cell.angle_gamma   90.00
#
_symmetry.space_group_name_H-M   'P 1'
#
loop_
_entity.id
_entity.type
_entity.pdbx_description
1 polymer ?
#
loop_
_entity_poly.entity_id
_entity_poly.type
_entity_poly.pdbx_seq_one_letter_code
_entity_poly.pdbx_strand_id
1 'polypeptide(L)'
;MTGERNSETMKNRKFSVPDITAIAAFAIVLGISVFWGMKGQGHISGRINGEMAADPGIDNAGGGRMADGAGSEDGAGGVGRAGSGDGMGGSGSRARADGVPVLDQDQDVLAGDIMKALNEGNLEKAAGIMEREEETLQDLFYTTMEGRRYLYNGEGLSEEIEGQGMVFTMAGTVYYGTFQDGKPEGQCTALQVVNLDAPRYDYSEGLWKDGRMEGKGHTGYCYYQWSPEGEVRDICKTGSFSEDLMDGEVTYTSMNDENETVTWKLEVDRGVVVTDERWVYSESTEEYQLLSEDSDNHAYVLGEEQIKLPVWKNLLVWEE
;
A
#
# COMPACT_ATOMS: atom_id res chain seq x y z
N MET A 1 51.69 27.22 20.45
CA MET A 1 50.37 27.73 20.05
C MET A 1 49.70 26.68 19.18
N THR A 2 48.45 26.31 19.51
CA THR A 2 47.37 25.85 18.62
C THR A 2 47.67 24.94 17.42
N GLY A 3 46.98 23.79 17.32
CA GLY A 3 46.73 23.17 16.02
C GLY A 3 46.48 21.66 15.99
N GLU A 4 45.49 21.15 16.72
CA GLU A 4 44.93 19.83 16.41
C GLU A 4 44.30 19.85 15.01
N ARG A 5 44.47 18.77 14.23
CA ARG A 5 43.59 18.46 13.11
C ARG A 5 43.32 16.96 13.05
N ASN A 6 42.04 16.64 13.19
CA ASN A 6 41.51 15.30 13.39
C ASN A 6 41.65 14.43 12.14
N SER A 7 42.01 13.17 12.35
CA SER A 7 41.84 12.08 11.38
C SER A 7 40.55 11.32 11.67
N GLU A 8 39.39 11.99 11.60
CA GLU A 8 38.06 11.39 11.81
C GLU A 8 37.04 11.89 10.78
N THR A 9 37.13 11.36 9.56
CA THR A 9 36.10 11.54 8.52
C THR A 9 35.95 10.28 7.67
N MET A 10 35.60 9.15 8.31
CA MET A 10 35.10 7.95 7.60
C MET A 10 34.34 6.93 8.49
N LYS A 11 33.68 7.38 9.57
CA LYS A 11 32.81 6.55 10.43
C LYS A 11 31.56 7.30 10.93
N ASN A 12 30.77 7.83 9.99
CA ASN A 12 29.36 8.17 10.20
C ASN A 12 28.71 8.57 8.86
N ARG A 13 28.51 7.58 7.99
CA ARG A 13 27.34 7.60 7.10
C ARG A 13 26.29 6.70 7.76
N LYS A 14 25.56 7.28 8.72
CA LYS A 14 24.18 6.84 8.91
C LYS A 14 23.52 7.07 7.55
N PHE A 15 22.93 6.03 6.97
CA PHE A 15 21.89 6.26 5.98
C PHE A 15 20.78 6.99 6.73
N SER A 16 20.74 8.30 6.57
CA SER A 16 19.53 9.06 6.84
C SER A 16 18.58 8.62 5.73
N VAL A 17 17.74 7.63 6.05
CA VAL A 17 16.55 7.34 5.25
C VAL A 17 15.88 8.71 5.06
N PRO A 18 15.74 9.23 3.82
CA PRO A 18 14.92 10.41 3.61
C PRO A 18 13.50 10.02 4.07
N ASP A 19 12.86 10.90 4.83
CA ASP A 19 11.55 10.63 5.43
C ASP A 19 10.63 9.91 4.43
N ILE A 20 10.13 8.73 4.83
CA ILE A 20 9.05 8.02 4.13
C ILE A 20 7.74 8.79 4.42
N THR A 21 7.72 10.04 3.98
CA THR A 21 6.57 10.93 4.06
C THR A 21 5.69 10.70 2.85
N ALA A 22 4.43 10.39 3.13
CA ALA A 22 3.31 10.40 2.19
C ALA A 22 3.31 9.35 1.07
N ILE A 23 3.17 8.07 1.45
CA ILE A 23 2.00 7.29 1.00
C ILE A 23 1.35 6.62 2.21
N ALA A 24 0.92 7.44 3.17
CA ALA A 24 -0.22 7.06 3.99
C ALA A 24 -1.45 7.24 3.09
N ALA A 25 -1.75 6.23 2.28
CA ALA A 25 -3.02 6.11 1.59
C ALA A 25 -4.09 5.92 2.68
N PHE A 26 -4.56 7.03 3.25
CA PHE A 26 -5.74 7.06 4.09
C PHE A 26 -6.90 6.56 3.22
N ALA A 27 -7.17 5.26 3.32
CA ALA A 27 -8.43 4.68 2.91
C ALA A 27 -9.51 5.45 3.66
N ILE A 28 -10.16 6.38 2.95
CA ILE A 28 -11.32 7.08 3.47
C ILE A 28 -12.32 5.98 3.80
N VAL A 29 -12.60 5.81 5.10
CA VAL A 29 -13.50 4.78 5.62
C VAL A 29 -14.85 4.99 4.93
N LEU A 30 -15.10 4.13 3.95
CA LEU A 30 -16.20 4.21 3.01
C LEU A 30 -17.43 3.62 3.70
N GLY A 31 -18.04 4.45 4.54
CA GLY A 31 -19.09 4.04 5.45
C GLY A 31 -18.63 2.99 6.47
N ILE A 32 -19.53 2.68 7.40
CA ILE A 32 -19.34 1.58 8.33
C ILE A 32 -20.50 0.61 8.13
N SER A 33 -20.17 -0.66 7.94
CA SER A 33 -21.15 -1.75 7.93
C SER A 33 -21.55 -2.05 9.37
N VAL A 34 -22.75 -1.66 9.78
CA VAL A 34 -23.21 -1.79 11.18
C VAL A 34 -24.23 -2.91 11.32
N PHE A 35 -24.05 -3.75 12.33
CA PHE A 35 -25.00 -4.79 12.74
C PHE A 35 -26.20 -4.19 13.51
N TRP A 36 -27.39 -4.24 12.91
CA TRP A 36 -28.66 -4.00 13.59
C TRP A 36 -29.07 -5.27 14.37
N GLY A 37 -29.00 -5.24 15.72
CA GLY A 37 -29.55 -6.36 16.51
C GLY A 37 -29.29 -6.42 18.03
N MET A 38 -28.22 -5.82 18.55
CA MET A 38 -27.85 -5.98 19.98
C MET A 38 -28.63 -5.06 20.94
N LYS A 39 -29.86 -5.45 21.30
CA LYS A 39 -30.52 -5.00 22.54
C LYS A 39 -30.19 -5.92 23.72
N GLY A 40 -29.07 -5.67 24.42
CA GLY A 40 -28.67 -6.52 25.56
C GLY A 40 -27.43 -6.08 26.34
N GLN A 41 -27.52 -4.97 27.09
CA GLN A 41 -26.62 -4.59 28.19
C GLN A 41 -25.11 -4.84 28.03
N GLY A 42 -24.47 -3.95 27.26
CA GLY A 42 -23.07 -3.59 27.42
C GLY A 42 -22.94 -2.10 27.06
N HIS A 43 -22.18 -1.32 27.82
CA HIS A 43 -21.95 0.10 27.49
C HIS A 43 -21.06 0.18 26.24
N ILE A 44 -21.66 0.26 25.04
CA ILE A 44 -20.91 0.56 23.82
C ILE A 44 -20.59 2.05 23.80
N SER A 45 -19.61 2.45 24.61
CA SER A 45 -19.01 3.79 24.55
C SER A 45 -17.99 3.86 23.40
N GLY A 46 -18.42 3.45 22.21
CA GLY A 46 -17.65 3.47 20.96
C GLY A 46 -18.01 4.69 20.14
N ARG A 47 -17.67 5.89 20.65
CA ARG A 47 -17.85 7.13 19.89
C ARG A 47 -16.81 7.16 18.78
N ILE A 48 -17.20 6.73 17.58
CA ILE A 48 -16.43 6.84 16.32
C ILE A 48 -16.32 8.30 15.85
N ASN A 49 -15.84 9.17 16.74
CA ASN A 49 -15.34 10.48 16.36
C ASN A 49 -13.96 10.27 15.73
N GLY A 50 -13.86 10.46 14.42
CA GLY A 50 -12.60 10.82 13.76
C GLY A 50 -12.15 12.23 14.15
N GLU A 51 -12.01 12.50 15.46
CA GLU A 51 -11.44 13.74 15.96
C GLU A 51 -9.92 13.67 15.80
N MET A 52 -9.38 14.53 14.93
CA MET A 52 -7.94 14.69 14.77
C MET A 52 -7.29 14.98 16.13
N ALA A 53 -6.51 14.02 16.63
CA ALA A 53 -5.60 14.26 17.75
C ALA A 53 -4.49 15.21 17.28
N ALA A 54 -4.71 16.51 17.45
CA ALA A 54 -3.67 17.50 17.32
C ALA A 54 -2.57 17.23 18.35
N ASP A 55 -1.33 17.10 17.88
CA ASP A 55 -0.13 16.95 18.69
C ASP A 55 0.02 18.11 19.70
N PRO A 56 -0.03 17.84 21.02
CA PRO A 56 0.36 18.81 22.03
C PRO A 56 1.87 18.69 22.24
N GLY A 57 2.65 19.41 21.41
CA GLY A 57 4.11 19.44 21.56
C GLY A 57 4.54 19.83 22.98
N ILE A 58 5.55 19.12 23.52
CA ILE A 58 6.17 19.45 24.81
C ILE A 58 7.65 19.75 24.63
N ASP A 59 8.01 20.90 25.17
CA ASP A 59 9.32 21.51 25.24
C ASP A 59 10.16 21.02 26.44
N ASN A 60 11.44 21.38 26.41
CA ASN A 60 12.47 20.99 27.40
C ASN A 60 12.05 21.12 28.88
N ALA A 61 12.45 20.15 29.73
CA ALA A 61 13.64 20.33 30.60
C ALA A 61 13.87 19.23 31.66
N GLY A 62 15.14 18.83 31.81
CA GLY A 62 15.85 18.99 33.10
C GLY A 62 15.86 17.87 34.16
N GLY A 63 17.02 17.21 34.30
CA GLY A 63 17.48 16.55 35.53
C GLY A 63 17.28 15.02 35.58
N GLY A 64 18.21 14.20 36.08
CA GLY A 64 19.55 14.47 36.61
C GLY A 64 19.89 13.58 37.83
N ARG A 65 21.16 13.13 37.92
CA ARG A 65 21.81 12.26 38.95
C ARG A 65 21.84 10.75 38.58
N MET A 66 23.03 10.15 38.40
CA MET A 66 24.07 9.70 39.38
C MET A 66 23.58 8.51 40.24
N ALA A 67 24.29 7.40 40.49
CA ALA A 67 25.59 6.85 40.03
C ALA A 67 25.58 5.30 40.35
N ASP A 68 26.63 4.46 40.44
CA ASP A 68 28.10 4.61 40.40
C ASP A 68 28.83 3.23 40.18
N GLY A 69 30.07 3.26 39.69
CA GLY A 69 31.11 2.21 39.83
C GLY A 69 30.96 0.83 39.14
N ALA A 70 32.02 -0.01 39.05
CA ALA A 70 33.47 0.23 39.12
C ALA A 70 34.28 -1.03 38.69
N GLY A 71 35.46 -0.83 38.09
CA GLY A 71 36.55 -1.81 37.91
C GLY A 71 36.44 -2.81 36.74
N SER A 72 37.53 -3.45 36.27
CA SER A 72 38.98 -3.15 36.35
C SER A 72 39.77 -4.28 35.67
N GLU A 73 40.68 -3.95 34.74
CA GLU A 73 41.89 -4.76 34.36
C GLU A 73 41.61 -6.20 33.82
N ASP A 74 42.43 -6.89 33.02
CA ASP A 74 43.77 -6.67 32.45
C ASP A 74 43.93 -7.59 31.21
N GLY A 75 44.97 -7.45 30.39
CA GLY A 75 45.41 -8.56 29.52
C GLY A 75 45.98 -8.20 28.13
N ALA A 76 47.30 -8.32 27.97
CA ALA A 76 48.00 -8.06 26.72
C ALA A 76 48.14 -9.31 25.80
N GLY A 77 48.28 -9.08 24.49
CA GLY A 77 48.68 -10.08 23.51
C GLY A 77 48.86 -9.44 22.13
N GLY A 78 49.97 -9.67 21.43
CA GLY A 78 50.31 -8.91 20.22
C GLY A 78 50.87 -9.71 19.05
N VAL A 79 51.30 -8.95 18.04
CA VAL A 79 52.11 -9.32 16.86
C VAL A 79 51.48 -10.26 15.82
N GLY A 80 51.36 -9.80 14.57
CA GLY A 80 51.03 -10.63 13.41
C GLY A 80 50.79 -9.82 12.14
N ARG A 81 51.74 -9.83 11.21
CA ARG A 81 51.72 -9.03 9.96
C ARG A 81 51.71 -9.95 8.74
N ALA A 82 50.64 -9.94 7.96
CA ALA A 82 50.65 -10.34 6.56
C ALA A 82 49.45 -9.70 5.85
N GLY A 83 49.68 -9.08 4.70
CA GLY A 83 48.60 -8.59 3.84
C GLY A 83 48.40 -9.53 2.66
N SER A 84 47.15 -9.70 2.28
CA SER A 84 46.73 -10.10 0.94
C SER A 84 45.53 -9.21 0.63
N GLY A 85 45.65 -8.37 -0.39
CA GLY A 85 44.54 -7.56 -0.85
C GLY A 85 43.79 -8.30 -1.93
N ASP A 86 42.47 -8.30 -1.86
CA ASP A 86 41.58 -8.47 -3.00
C ASP A 86 40.49 -7.39 -2.90
N GLY A 87 40.07 -6.87 -4.06
CA GLY A 87 39.44 -5.56 -4.14
C GLY A 87 38.01 -5.50 -3.61
N MET A 88 37.62 -4.31 -3.11
CA MET A 88 36.21 -3.94 -3.00
C MET A 88 35.56 -4.01 -4.39
N GLY A 89 34.76 -5.05 -4.63
CA GLY A 89 33.77 -5.03 -5.68
C GLY A 89 32.72 -3.99 -5.31
N GLY A 90 32.69 -2.87 -6.03
CA GLY A 90 31.57 -1.95 -5.93
C GLY A 90 30.32 -2.65 -6.46
N SER A 91 29.25 -2.69 -5.68
CA SER A 91 27.92 -3.02 -6.20
C SER A 91 27.49 -1.85 -7.09
N GLY A 92 27.82 -1.95 -8.37
CA GLY A 92 27.34 -1.05 -9.41
C GLY A 92 26.41 -1.84 -10.31
N SER A 93 25.17 -1.39 -10.40
CA SER A 93 24.11 -1.94 -11.25
C SER A 93 24.67 -2.17 -12.66
N ARG A 94 24.64 -3.42 -13.14
CA ARG A 94 25.18 -3.75 -14.47
C ARG A 94 24.16 -3.31 -15.51
N ALA A 95 24.48 -2.29 -16.30
CA ALA A 95 23.64 -1.89 -17.44
C ALA A 95 24.01 -2.68 -18.71
N ARG A 96 23.01 -2.90 -19.57
CA ARG A 96 23.16 -3.26 -20.98
C ARG A 96 23.77 -2.08 -21.76
N ALA A 97 24.15 -2.31 -23.02
CA ALA A 97 24.80 -1.28 -23.86
C ALA A 97 23.88 -0.10 -24.24
N ASP A 98 22.57 -0.28 -24.07
CA ASP A 98 21.50 0.71 -24.23
C ASP A 98 21.26 1.54 -22.95
N GLY A 99 21.84 1.16 -21.81
CA GLY A 99 21.65 1.82 -20.51
C GLY A 99 20.65 1.11 -19.59
N VAL A 100 19.90 0.12 -20.08
CA VAL A 100 18.89 -0.60 -19.31
C VAL A 100 19.56 -1.46 -18.22
N PRO A 101 19.13 -1.39 -16.94
CA PRO A 101 19.66 -2.25 -15.89
C PRO A 101 19.43 -3.74 -16.17
N VAL A 102 20.43 -4.56 -15.84
CA VAL A 102 20.33 -6.02 -15.81
C VAL A 102 20.03 -6.44 -14.39
N LEU A 103 18.88 -7.08 -14.20
CA LEU A 103 18.51 -7.74 -12.95
C LEU A 103 19.56 -8.80 -12.59
N ASP A 104 19.87 -8.95 -11.30
CA ASP A 104 20.56 -10.15 -10.84
C ASP A 104 19.60 -11.35 -10.79
N GLN A 105 20.12 -12.50 -10.37
CA GLN A 105 19.36 -13.75 -10.36
C GLN A 105 18.19 -13.73 -9.37
N ASP A 106 18.33 -13.08 -8.22
CA ASP A 106 17.31 -13.07 -7.18
C ASP A 106 16.22 -12.04 -7.53
N GLN A 107 16.62 -10.89 -8.08
CA GLN A 107 15.73 -9.86 -8.63
C GLN A 107 14.88 -10.37 -9.82
N ASP A 108 15.46 -11.13 -10.74
CA ASP A 108 14.73 -11.70 -11.89
C ASP A 108 13.75 -12.81 -11.47
N VAL A 109 14.15 -13.70 -10.55
CA VAL A 109 13.27 -14.72 -9.98
C VAL A 109 12.07 -14.07 -9.26
N LEU A 110 12.33 -13.04 -8.46
CA LEU A 110 11.30 -12.28 -7.75
C LEU A 110 10.29 -11.62 -8.71
N ALA A 111 10.77 -10.88 -9.70
CA ALA A 111 9.92 -10.23 -10.69
C ALA A 111 9.10 -11.26 -11.51
N GLY A 112 9.72 -12.39 -11.86
CA GLY A 112 9.07 -13.51 -12.55
C GLY A 112 7.96 -14.18 -11.72
N ASP A 113 8.19 -14.43 -10.42
CA ASP A 113 7.21 -15.07 -9.54
C ASP A 113 6.02 -14.13 -9.21
N ILE A 114 6.25 -12.82 -9.07
CA ILE A 114 5.18 -11.82 -8.94
C ILE A 114 4.34 -11.77 -10.24
N MET A 115 4.99 -11.60 -11.40
CA MET A 115 4.32 -11.58 -12.70
C MET A 115 3.47 -12.84 -12.92
N LYS A 116 4.01 -14.00 -12.56
CA LYS A 116 3.32 -15.29 -12.67
C LYS A 116 2.08 -15.33 -11.78
N ALA A 117 2.16 -14.86 -10.53
CA ALA A 117 1.00 -14.80 -9.64
C ALA A 117 -0.10 -13.86 -10.16
N LEU A 118 0.28 -12.70 -10.71
CA LEU A 118 -0.65 -11.76 -11.34
C LEU A 118 -1.29 -12.35 -12.61
N ASN A 119 -0.52 -13.04 -13.47
CA ASN A 119 -1.03 -13.77 -14.63
C ASN A 119 -1.98 -14.92 -14.25
N GLU A 120 -1.77 -15.54 -13.08
CA GLU A 120 -2.68 -16.55 -12.50
C GLU A 120 -3.94 -15.93 -11.86
N GLY A 121 -4.07 -14.60 -11.80
CA GLY A 121 -5.16 -13.89 -11.12
C GLY A 121 -5.10 -14.00 -9.59
N ASN A 122 -3.94 -14.35 -9.02
CA ASN A 122 -3.77 -14.63 -7.61
C ASN A 122 -3.08 -13.47 -6.89
N LEU A 123 -3.87 -12.45 -6.56
CA LEU A 123 -3.40 -11.23 -5.89
C LEU A 123 -2.80 -11.50 -4.51
N GLU A 124 -3.41 -12.40 -3.72
CA GLU A 124 -2.92 -12.81 -2.40
C GLU A 124 -1.50 -13.38 -2.48
N LYS A 125 -1.26 -14.28 -3.44
CA LYS A 125 0.07 -14.85 -3.71
C LYS A 125 1.06 -13.79 -4.19
N ALA A 126 0.65 -12.88 -5.06
CA ALA A 126 1.52 -11.78 -5.52
C ALA A 126 1.92 -10.87 -4.34
N ALA A 127 0.95 -10.44 -3.53
CA ALA A 127 1.16 -9.64 -2.33
C ALA A 127 2.05 -10.34 -1.29
N GLY A 128 1.80 -11.63 -1.01
CA GLY A 128 2.61 -12.43 -0.09
C GLY A 128 4.01 -12.79 -0.61
N ILE A 129 4.28 -12.64 -1.91
CA ILE A 129 5.65 -12.62 -2.45
C ILE A 129 6.27 -11.24 -2.20
N MET A 130 5.55 -10.16 -2.52
CA MET A 130 6.05 -8.79 -2.37
C MET A 130 6.35 -8.40 -0.92
N GLU A 131 5.53 -8.82 0.06
CA GLU A 131 5.76 -8.55 1.48
C GLU A 131 6.99 -9.29 2.01
N ARG A 132 7.09 -10.60 1.77
CA ARG A 132 8.21 -11.41 2.26
C ARG A 132 9.56 -10.99 1.68
N GLU A 133 9.58 -10.53 0.42
CA GLU A 133 10.79 -10.17 -0.32
C GLU A 133 11.00 -8.63 -0.37
N GLU A 134 10.45 -7.89 0.61
CA GLU A 134 10.46 -6.41 0.63
C GLU A 134 11.88 -5.83 0.47
N GLU A 135 12.89 -6.36 1.17
CA GLU A 135 14.28 -5.88 1.06
C GLU A 135 14.80 -5.97 -0.39
N THR A 136 14.48 -7.07 -1.08
CA THR A 136 14.85 -7.31 -2.47
C THR A 136 14.07 -6.40 -3.43
N LEU A 137 12.80 -6.09 -3.15
CA LEU A 137 12.02 -5.10 -3.91
C LEU A 137 12.54 -3.67 -3.72
N GLN A 138 12.94 -3.30 -2.50
CA GLN A 138 13.56 -2.00 -2.23
C GLN A 138 14.88 -1.84 -2.99
N ASP A 139 15.75 -2.85 -2.97
CA ASP A 139 17.01 -2.80 -3.72
C ASP A 139 16.78 -2.82 -5.25
N LEU A 140 15.87 -3.67 -5.74
CA LEU A 140 15.45 -3.70 -7.15
C LEU A 140 15.01 -2.31 -7.61
N PHE A 141 14.05 -1.69 -6.91
CA PHE A 141 13.47 -0.43 -7.35
C PHE A 141 14.41 0.77 -7.12
N TYR A 142 15.01 0.91 -5.94
CA TYR A 142 15.79 2.11 -5.60
C TYR A 142 17.29 2.02 -5.96
N THR A 143 17.88 0.81 -6.03
CA THR A 143 19.30 0.60 -6.40
C THR A 143 19.46 0.17 -7.85
N THR A 144 18.80 -0.92 -8.29
CA THR A 144 18.95 -1.44 -9.66
C THR A 144 18.25 -0.53 -10.68
N MET A 145 17.00 -0.15 -10.42
CA MET A 145 16.18 0.69 -11.30
C MET A 145 16.38 2.20 -11.05
N GLU A 146 17.13 2.59 -10.01
CA GLU A 146 17.40 4.00 -9.63
C GLU A 146 16.11 4.84 -9.40
N GLY A 147 15.02 4.20 -8.98
CA GLY A 147 13.70 4.82 -8.82
C GLY A 147 12.96 5.10 -10.13
N ARG A 148 13.49 4.64 -11.28
CA ARG A 148 12.86 4.79 -12.61
C ARG A 148 11.93 3.61 -12.91
N ARG A 149 10.89 3.86 -13.70
CA ARG A 149 9.94 2.83 -14.16
C ARG A 149 10.49 2.12 -15.40
N TYR A 150 10.31 0.81 -15.47
CA TYR A 150 10.68 -0.03 -16.61
C TYR A 150 9.60 -1.10 -16.79
N LEU A 151 9.41 -1.57 -18.03
CA LEU A 151 8.59 -2.73 -18.30
C LEU A 151 9.43 -3.99 -18.12
N TYR A 152 9.06 -4.83 -17.15
CA TYR A 152 9.49 -6.21 -17.08
C TYR A 152 8.55 -7.07 -17.93
N ASN A 153 9.08 -7.90 -18.82
CA ASN A 153 8.31 -8.75 -19.74
C ASN A 153 8.51 -10.26 -19.52
N GLY A 154 9.21 -10.65 -18.46
CA GLY A 154 9.58 -12.05 -18.17
C GLY A 154 10.93 -12.50 -18.75
N GLU A 155 11.59 -11.67 -19.58
CA GLU A 155 12.97 -11.88 -20.08
C GLU A 155 13.96 -10.78 -19.62
N GLY A 156 13.47 -9.76 -18.92
CA GLY A 156 14.23 -8.66 -18.37
C GLY A 156 13.48 -7.32 -18.46
N LEU A 157 14.20 -6.23 -18.19
CA LEU A 157 13.67 -4.86 -18.25
C LEU A 157 13.75 -4.27 -19.68
N SER A 158 12.86 -3.30 -19.93
CA SER A 158 12.81 -2.39 -21.07
C SER A 158 12.54 -0.95 -20.60
N GLU A 159 13.24 0.05 -21.16
CA GLU A 159 12.91 1.47 -20.97
C GLU A 159 11.66 1.89 -21.77
N GLU A 160 11.37 1.22 -22.88
CA GLU A 160 10.14 1.40 -23.66
C GLU A 160 9.03 0.59 -22.96
N ILE A 161 8.08 1.31 -22.35
CA ILE A 161 6.95 0.75 -21.59
C ILE A 161 5.75 0.57 -22.54
N GLU A 162 5.86 -0.44 -23.41
CA GLU A 162 4.90 -0.73 -24.48
C GLU A 162 4.57 -2.23 -24.54
N GLY A 163 3.29 -2.57 -24.73
CA GLY A 163 2.81 -3.94 -24.84
C GLY A 163 2.58 -4.63 -23.49
N GLN A 164 2.53 -5.96 -23.49
CA GLN A 164 2.21 -6.75 -22.31
C GLN A 164 3.41 -6.90 -21.37
N GLY A 165 3.20 -6.62 -20.08
CA GLY A 165 4.20 -6.88 -19.05
C GLY A 165 3.81 -6.36 -17.68
N MET A 166 4.81 -6.02 -16.89
CA MET A 166 4.70 -5.59 -15.50
C MET A 166 5.59 -4.36 -15.25
N VAL A 167 5.07 -3.33 -14.58
CA VAL A 167 5.82 -2.11 -14.22
C VAL A 167 5.69 -1.86 -12.73
N PHE A 168 6.82 -1.75 -12.04
CA PHE A 168 6.85 -1.20 -10.67
C PHE A 168 6.84 0.32 -10.73
N THR A 169 5.94 0.95 -9.97
CA THR A 169 5.91 2.41 -9.77
C THR A 169 6.62 2.83 -8.50
N MET A 170 6.74 1.91 -7.54
CA MET A 170 7.54 1.95 -6.31
C MET A 170 7.79 0.51 -5.86
N ALA A 171 8.71 0.29 -4.91
CA ALA A 171 9.04 -1.06 -4.42
C ALA A 171 7.79 -1.90 -4.05
N GLY A 172 6.83 -1.30 -3.34
CA GLY A 172 5.59 -1.97 -2.91
C GLY A 172 4.38 -1.81 -3.85
N THR A 173 4.53 -1.35 -5.09
CA THR A 173 3.37 -1.15 -6.00
C THR A 173 3.71 -1.48 -7.45
N VAL A 174 2.83 -2.28 -8.05
CA VAL A 174 3.03 -2.88 -9.36
C VAL A 174 1.76 -2.80 -10.20
N TYR A 175 1.96 -2.56 -11.50
CA TYR A 175 0.92 -2.58 -12.53
C TYR A 175 1.25 -3.71 -13.50
N TYR A 176 0.25 -4.52 -13.85
CA TYR A 176 0.39 -5.65 -14.76
C TYR A 176 -0.73 -5.63 -15.80
N GLY A 177 -0.40 -5.87 -17.07
CA GLY A 177 -1.35 -5.77 -18.17
C GLY A 177 -0.69 -5.31 -19.45
N THR A 178 -1.47 -4.70 -20.33
CA THR A 178 -0.96 -4.02 -21.53
C THR A 178 -0.66 -2.56 -21.21
N PHE A 179 0.42 -2.04 -21.79
CA PHE A 179 0.84 -0.66 -21.72
C PHE A 179 0.86 -0.04 -23.12
N GLN A 180 0.48 1.23 -23.22
CA GLN A 180 0.60 2.04 -24.41
C GLN A 180 0.99 3.48 -24.04
N ASP A 181 1.87 4.09 -24.82
CA ASP A 181 2.40 5.45 -24.60
C ASP A 181 2.97 5.62 -23.18
N GLY A 182 3.57 4.54 -22.65
CA GLY A 182 4.11 4.44 -21.29
C GLY A 182 3.10 4.29 -20.15
N LYS A 183 1.81 4.04 -20.43
CA LYS A 183 0.72 4.00 -19.43
C LYS A 183 -0.12 2.72 -19.51
N PRO A 184 -0.78 2.27 -18.42
CA PRO A 184 -1.78 1.20 -18.47
C PRO A 184 -2.90 1.47 -19.49
N GLU A 185 -3.19 0.48 -20.35
CA GLU A 185 -4.19 0.55 -21.42
C GLU A 185 -4.84 -0.82 -21.64
N GLY A 186 -6.16 -0.87 -21.80
CA GLY A 186 -6.90 -2.13 -21.91
C GLY A 186 -7.08 -2.84 -20.57
N GLN A 187 -6.95 -4.17 -20.53
CA GLN A 187 -7.13 -4.93 -19.28
C GLN A 187 -5.85 -4.91 -18.45
N CYS A 188 -5.90 -4.28 -17.27
CA CYS A 188 -4.78 -4.22 -16.33
C CYS A 188 -5.21 -4.43 -14.88
N THR A 189 -4.24 -4.83 -14.06
CA THR A 189 -4.30 -5.07 -12.62
C THR A 189 -3.23 -4.20 -11.96
N ALA A 190 -3.65 -3.31 -11.06
CA ALA A 190 -2.78 -2.61 -10.13
C ALA A 190 -2.84 -3.31 -8.76
N LEU A 191 -1.69 -3.48 -8.11
CA LEU A 191 -1.55 -4.09 -6.78
C LEU A 191 -0.55 -3.29 -5.95
N GLN A 192 -0.92 -2.92 -4.72
CA GLN A 192 -0.07 -2.27 -3.74
C GLN A 192 -0.07 -3.08 -2.44
N VAL A 193 1.11 -3.40 -1.93
CA VAL A 193 1.25 -3.98 -0.59
C VAL A 193 1.37 -2.85 0.44
N VAL A 194 0.61 -2.97 1.52
CA VAL A 194 0.56 -2.00 2.61
C VAL A 194 1.07 -2.70 3.88
N ASN A 195 2.35 -2.49 4.19
CA ASN A 195 3.01 -3.04 5.38
C ASN A 195 2.78 -2.11 6.58
N LEU A 196 1.64 -2.31 7.24
CA LEU A 196 1.30 -1.74 8.56
C LEU A 196 1.33 -2.84 9.62
N ASP A 197 0.86 -2.55 10.85
CA ASP A 197 0.73 -3.55 11.92
C ASP A 197 -0.06 -4.80 11.47
N ALA A 198 -1.06 -4.62 10.60
CA ALA A 198 -1.75 -5.69 9.87
C ALA A 198 -1.40 -5.61 8.37
N PRO A 199 -0.81 -6.66 7.77
CA PRO A 199 -0.46 -6.66 6.36
C PRO A 199 -1.69 -6.85 5.47
N ARG A 200 -1.84 -5.97 4.48
CA ARG A 200 -2.89 -6.06 3.46
C ARG A 200 -2.37 -5.71 2.08
N TYR A 201 -3.16 -6.02 1.06
CA TYR A 201 -2.97 -5.44 -0.27
C TYR A 201 -4.20 -4.65 -0.71
N ASP A 202 -3.92 -3.52 -1.35
CA ASP A 202 -4.88 -2.69 -2.06
C ASP A 202 -4.76 -3.08 -3.55
N TYR A 203 -5.88 -3.11 -4.28
CA TYR A 203 -5.89 -3.57 -5.68
C TYR A 203 -6.94 -2.84 -6.52
N SER A 204 -6.69 -2.75 -7.82
CA SER A 204 -7.63 -2.18 -8.80
C SER A 204 -7.47 -2.88 -10.15
N GLU A 205 -8.51 -3.55 -10.64
CA GLU A 205 -8.45 -4.36 -11.86
C GLU A 205 -9.63 -4.04 -12.78
N GLY A 206 -9.39 -4.03 -14.09
CA GLY A 206 -10.45 -3.73 -15.06
C GLY A 206 -9.91 -3.16 -16.35
N LEU A 207 -10.75 -2.37 -17.00
CA LEU A 207 -10.39 -1.58 -18.17
C LEU A 207 -9.72 -0.27 -17.77
N TRP A 208 -8.59 0.01 -18.42
CA TRP A 208 -7.76 1.20 -18.29
C TRP A 208 -7.62 1.89 -19.63
N LYS A 209 -7.40 3.20 -19.58
CA LYS A 209 -7.14 4.03 -20.76
C LYS A 209 -6.31 5.24 -20.36
N ASP A 210 -5.21 5.52 -21.07
CA ASP A 210 -4.31 6.65 -20.75
C ASP A 210 -3.91 6.67 -19.25
N GLY A 211 -3.72 5.49 -18.66
CA GLY A 211 -3.36 5.30 -17.24
C GLY A 211 -4.49 5.48 -16.21
N ARG A 212 -5.74 5.72 -16.62
CA ARG A 212 -6.90 5.84 -15.69
C ARG A 212 -7.86 4.67 -15.88
N MET A 213 -8.57 4.26 -14.83
CA MET A 213 -9.64 3.27 -14.98
C MET A 213 -10.81 3.88 -15.76
N GLU A 214 -11.23 3.18 -16.82
CA GLU A 214 -12.19 3.64 -17.83
C GLU A 214 -12.98 2.45 -18.38
N GLY A 215 -14.21 2.26 -17.92
CA GLY A 215 -15.04 1.09 -18.22
C GLY A 215 -15.22 0.14 -17.04
N LYS A 216 -15.48 -1.15 -17.30
CA LYS A 216 -15.77 -2.12 -16.23
C LYS A 216 -14.52 -2.51 -15.44
N GLY A 217 -14.67 -2.64 -14.13
CA GLY A 217 -13.63 -3.09 -13.22
C GLY A 217 -14.09 -3.17 -11.77
N HIS A 218 -13.13 -3.47 -10.90
CA HIS A 218 -13.32 -3.51 -9.46
C HIS A 218 -12.07 -3.01 -8.71
N THR A 219 -12.26 -2.52 -7.49
CA THR A 219 -11.20 -1.95 -6.65
C THR A 219 -11.50 -2.21 -5.17
N GLY A 220 -10.47 -2.43 -4.36
CA GLY A 220 -10.66 -2.89 -2.99
C GLY A 220 -9.37 -3.10 -2.21
N TYR A 221 -9.51 -3.72 -1.03
CA TYR A 221 -8.38 -4.20 -0.23
C TYR A 221 -8.70 -5.58 0.37
N CYS A 222 -7.66 -6.31 0.77
CA CYS A 222 -7.73 -7.62 1.40
C CYS A 222 -6.64 -7.75 2.48
N TYR A 223 -7.06 -8.01 3.71
CA TYR A 223 -6.21 -8.51 4.79
C TYR A 223 -6.02 -10.02 4.60
N TYR A 224 -4.79 -10.44 4.32
CA TYR A 224 -4.47 -11.84 3.95
C TYR A 224 -3.79 -12.65 5.07
N GLN A 225 -3.77 -12.12 6.30
CA GLN A 225 -3.33 -12.85 7.49
C GLN A 225 -4.34 -12.77 8.63
N TRP A 226 -4.79 -11.56 8.96
CA TRP A 226 -5.81 -11.25 9.97
C TRP A 226 -6.29 -9.81 9.78
N SER A 227 -7.55 -9.52 10.13
CA SER A 227 -8.08 -8.16 10.14
C SER A 227 -7.99 -7.49 11.53
N PRO A 228 -7.72 -6.17 11.64
CA PRO A 228 -7.76 -5.45 12.91
C PRO A 228 -9.14 -5.49 13.59
N GLU A 229 -9.19 -5.34 14.92
CA GLU A 229 -10.45 -5.33 15.67
C GLU A 229 -11.38 -4.19 15.20
N GLY A 230 -12.55 -4.55 14.67
CA GLY A 230 -13.53 -3.61 14.13
C GLY A 230 -13.38 -3.29 12.64
N GLU A 231 -12.36 -3.83 11.98
CA GLU A 231 -12.25 -3.82 10.52
C GLU A 231 -12.88 -5.10 9.90
N VAL A 232 -12.99 -5.10 8.57
CA VAL A 232 -13.42 -6.28 7.79
C VAL A 232 -12.25 -6.76 6.95
N ARG A 233 -12.16 -8.07 6.74
CA ARG A 233 -11.03 -8.71 6.07
C ARG A 233 -10.88 -8.22 4.64
N ASP A 234 -11.96 -8.28 3.85
CA ASP A 234 -11.95 -7.84 2.45
C ASP A 234 -13.04 -6.80 2.18
N ILE A 235 -12.68 -5.80 1.38
CA ILE A 235 -13.60 -4.88 0.72
C ILE A 235 -13.42 -5.00 -0.79
N CYS A 236 -14.53 -5.06 -1.52
CA CYS A 236 -14.55 -4.91 -2.97
C CYS A 236 -15.68 -3.97 -3.41
N LYS A 237 -15.35 -3.06 -4.34
CA LYS A 237 -16.29 -2.23 -5.08
C LYS A 237 -16.22 -2.64 -6.55
N THR A 238 -17.31 -3.11 -7.14
CA THR A 238 -17.40 -3.52 -8.55
C THR A 238 -18.38 -2.63 -9.29
N GLY A 239 -17.98 -2.08 -10.44
CA GLY A 239 -18.82 -1.11 -11.17
C GLY A 239 -18.29 -0.74 -12.56
N SER A 240 -18.64 0.46 -13.00
CA SER A 240 -18.01 1.14 -14.15
C SER A 240 -17.22 2.33 -13.65
N PHE A 241 -16.07 2.62 -14.24
CA PHE A 241 -15.25 3.80 -14.00
C PHE A 241 -15.29 4.73 -15.20
N SER A 242 -15.14 6.03 -14.94
CA SER A 242 -14.95 7.12 -15.89
C SER A 242 -13.94 8.07 -15.26
N GLU A 243 -12.76 8.21 -15.86
CA GLU A 243 -11.64 8.98 -15.30
C GLU A 243 -11.37 8.67 -13.81
N ASP A 244 -11.17 7.39 -13.46
CA ASP A 244 -10.96 6.87 -12.10
C ASP A 244 -12.14 7.01 -11.11
N LEU A 245 -13.25 7.65 -11.47
CA LEU A 245 -14.45 7.77 -10.64
C LEU A 245 -15.49 6.72 -11.04
N MET A 246 -16.16 6.11 -10.07
CA MET A 246 -17.25 5.18 -10.36
C MET A 246 -18.50 5.91 -10.84
N ASP A 247 -19.23 5.30 -11.78
CA ASP A 247 -20.44 5.86 -12.40
C ASP A 247 -21.47 4.75 -12.73
N GLY A 248 -22.73 5.00 -12.37
CA GLY A 248 -23.87 4.07 -12.44
C GLY A 248 -23.97 3.10 -11.26
N GLU A 249 -24.61 1.94 -11.51
CA GLU A 249 -24.78 0.88 -10.50
C GLU A 249 -23.42 0.31 -10.04
N VAL A 250 -23.21 0.33 -8.72
CA VAL A 250 -22.05 -0.26 -8.04
C VAL A 250 -22.52 -1.35 -7.08
N THR A 251 -21.83 -2.48 -7.11
CA THR A 251 -21.93 -3.52 -6.08
C THR A 251 -20.77 -3.36 -5.09
N TYR A 252 -21.09 -3.25 -3.81
CA TYR A 252 -20.14 -3.18 -2.70
C TYR A 252 -20.27 -4.44 -1.86
N THR A 253 -19.16 -5.09 -1.57
CA THR A 253 -19.11 -6.28 -0.72
C THR A 253 -18.09 -6.11 0.39
N SER A 254 -18.47 -6.50 1.61
CA SER A 254 -17.54 -6.70 2.72
C SER A 254 -17.52 -8.17 3.13
N MET A 255 -16.35 -8.72 3.44
CA MET A 255 -16.21 -10.08 3.96
C MET A 255 -15.38 -10.11 5.25
N ASN A 256 -15.82 -10.91 6.22
CA ASN A 256 -15.15 -11.06 7.52
C ASN A 256 -14.10 -12.21 7.51
N ASP A 257 -13.41 -12.39 8.64
CA ASP A 257 -12.43 -13.48 8.83
C ASP A 257 -13.07 -14.89 8.82
N GLU A 258 -14.41 -15.00 8.99
CA GLU A 258 -15.16 -16.25 8.86
C GLU A 258 -15.59 -16.56 7.40
N ASN A 259 -15.21 -15.70 6.44
CA ASN A 259 -15.61 -15.71 5.03
C ASN A 259 -17.12 -15.50 4.77
N GLU A 260 -17.84 -14.91 5.74
CA GLU A 260 -19.20 -14.42 5.52
C GLU A 260 -19.12 -13.12 4.73
N THR A 261 -19.80 -13.06 3.59
CA THR A 261 -19.89 -11.88 2.73
C THR A 261 -21.25 -11.21 2.89
N VAL A 262 -21.25 -9.87 2.90
CA VAL A 262 -22.46 -9.03 2.89
C VAL A 262 -22.39 -8.09 1.70
N THR A 263 -23.52 -7.90 1.01
CA THR A 263 -23.60 -7.22 -0.29
C THR A 263 -24.54 -6.02 -0.24
N TRP A 264 -24.13 -4.89 -0.82
CA TRP A 264 -24.97 -3.73 -1.07
C TRP A 264 -24.92 -3.33 -2.55
N LYS A 265 -26.04 -2.81 -3.06
CA LYS A 265 -26.14 -2.23 -4.39
C LYS A 265 -26.63 -0.79 -4.32
N LEU A 266 -25.87 0.14 -4.88
CA LEU A 266 -26.19 1.55 -4.85
C LEU A 266 -25.85 2.20 -6.20
N GLU A 267 -26.48 3.34 -6.46
CA GLU A 267 -26.19 4.17 -7.63
C GLU A 267 -25.14 5.23 -7.25
N VAL A 268 -24.20 5.48 -8.16
CA VAL A 268 -23.12 6.46 -7.98
C VAL A 268 -23.08 7.40 -9.20
N ASP A 269 -23.00 8.72 -8.97
CA ASP A 269 -22.74 9.74 -9.99
C ASP A 269 -21.34 10.33 -9.75
N ARG A 270 -20.41 10.04 -10.66
CA ARG A 270 -19.00 10.49 -10.63
C ARG A 270 -18.37 10.41 -9.23
N GLY A 271 -18.46 9.23 -8.63
CA GLY A 271 -17.90 8.90 -7.33
C GLY A 271 -18.72 9.30 -6.10
N VAL A 272 -19.86 9.98 -6.27
CA VAL A 272 -20.76 10.40 -5.17
C VAL A 272 -22.00 9.50 -5.14
N VAL A 273 -22.48 9.13 -3.94
CA VAL A 273 -23.68 8.29 -3.79
C VAL A 273 -24.93 9.05 -4.24
N VAL A 274 -25.76 8.38 -5.05
CA VAL A 274 -27.12 8.83 -5.37
C VAL A 274 -28.10 8.04 -4.50
N THR A 275 -28.87 8.76 -3.68
CA THR A 275 -29.89 8.14 -2.82
C THR A 275 -31.19 7.87 -3.57
N ASP A 276 -31.81 6.74 -3.24
CA ASP A 276 -33.12 6.30 -3.74
C ASP A 276 -34.06 5.96 -2.57
N GLU A 277 -35.24 5.37 -2.85
CA GLU A 277 -36.25 5.02 -1.85
C GLU A 277 -35.83 3.92 -0.84
N ARG A 278 -34.71 3.25 -1.05
CA ARG A 278 -34.16 2.23 -0.13
C ARG A 278 -33.32 2.84 1.00
N TRP A 279 -32.88 4.09 0.84
CA TRP A 279 -32.08 4.80 1.85
C TRP A 279 -32.97 5.38 2.95
N VAL A 280 -32.64 5.06 4.20
CA VAL A 280 -33.32 5.58 5.39
C VAL A 280 -32.42 6.60 6.08
N TYR A 281 -32.91 7.82 6.26
CA TYR A 281 -32.20 8.86 7.01
C TYR A 281 -32.62 8.88 8.49
N SER A 282 -31.65 9.01 9.39
CA SER A 282 -31.81 9.07 10.84
C SER A 282 -31.50 10.48 11.35
N GLU A 283 -32.53 11.29 11.60
CA GLU A 283 -32.40 12.61 12.25
C GLU A 283 -31.70 12.55 13.62
N SER A 284 -31.74 11.40 14.31
CA SER A 284 -31.12 11.24 15.63
C SER A 284 -29.61 10.97 15.61
N THR A 285 -29.07 10.55 14.47
CA THR A 285 -27.64 10.25 14.30
C THR A 285 -26.99 11.00 13.12
N GLU A 286 -27.77 11.76 12.33
CA GLU A 286 -27.31 12.52 11.16
C GLU A 286 -26.69 11.59 10.07
N GLU A 287 -27.28 10.40 9.92
CA GLU A 287 -26.81 9.30 9.08
C GLU A 287 -27.85 8.81 8.08
N TYR A 288 -27.38 8.42 6.90
CA TYR A 288 -28.09 7.65 5.88
C TYR A 288 -27.72 6.16 6.02
N GLN A 289 -28.72 5.28 5.96
CA GLN A 289 -28.57 3.84 6.10
C GLN A 289 -29.20 3.13 4.89
N LEU A 290 -28.44 2.22 4.27
CA LEU A 290 -28.90 1.32 3.21
C LEU A 290 -28.79 -0.13 3.71
N LEU A 291 -29.91 -0.85 3.77
CA LEU A 291 -29.90 -2.27 4.13
C LEU A 291 -29.16 -3.11 3.09
N SER A 292 -28.50 -4.19 3.52
CA SER A 292 -27.85 -5.13 2.60
C SER A 292 -28.87 -5.96 1.81
N GLU A 293 -28.45 -6.48 0.67
CA GLU A 293 -29.26 -7.30 -0.24
C GLU A 293 -29.42 -8.76 0.26
N ASP A 294 -28.51 -9.21 1.13
CA ASP A 294 -28.38 -10.60 1.59
C ASP A 294 -28.47 -10.79 3.12
N SER A 295 -28.56 -9.71 3.91
CA SER A 295 -28.68 -9.77 5.38
C SER A 295 -29.57 -8.68 6.00
N ASP A 296 -30.71 -9.09 6.56
CA ASP A 296 -31.66 -8.21 7.26
C ASP A 296 -31.06 -7.44 8.46
N ASN A 297 -29.90 -7.87 8.96
CA ASN A 297 -29.23 -7.31 10.14
C ASN A 297 -28.05 -6.39 9.79
N HIS A 298 -27.76 -6.12 8.50
CA HIS A 298 -26.65 -5.27 8.10
C HIS A 298 -27.11 -4.01 7.36
N ALA A 299 -26.57 -2.86 7.75
CA ALA A 299 -26.75 -1.60 7.05
C ALA A 299 -25.39 -0.99 6.68
N TYR A 300 -25.30 -0.45 5.48
CA TYR A 300 -24.22 0.45 5.05
C TYR A 300 -24.58 1.86 5.51
N VAL A 301 -23.72 2.48 6.31
CA VAL A 301 -24.01 3.75 6.99
C VAL A 301 -23.07 4.85 6.52
N LEU A 302 -23.63 6.02 6.16
CA LEU A 302 -22.90 7.24 5.79
C LEU A 302 -23.45 8.47 6.52
N GLY A 303 -22.60 9.27 7.14
CA GLY A 303 -22.98 10.57 7.69
C GLY A 303 -23.34 11.60 6.61
N GLU A 304 -24.09 12.65 6.97
CA GLU A 304 -24.55 13.69 6.04
C GLU A 304 -23.46 14.32 5.16
N GLU A 305 -22.26 14.51 5.69
CA GLU A 305 -21.15 15.07 4.92
C GLU A 305 -20.46 14.00 4.07
N GLN A 306 -20.38 12.76 4.54
CA GLN A 306 -19.71 11.67 3.84
C GLN A 306 -20.42 11.29 2.54
N ILE A 307 -21.76 11.26 2.55
CA ILE A 307 -22.56 10.88 1.38
C ILE A 307 -22.41 11.86 0.20
N LYS A 308 -21.94 13.09 0.46
CA LYS A 308 -21.68 14.13 -0.53
C LYS A 308 -20.28 14.06 -1.15
N LEU A 309 -19.38 13.20 -0.65
CA LEU A 309 -17.99 13.13 -1.08
C LEU A 309 -17.79 12.19 -2.28
N PRO A 310 -16.87 12.51 -3.21
CA PRO A 310 -16.50 11.63 -4.33
C PRO A 310 -15.53 10.53 -3.88
N VAL A 311 -16.05 9.58 -3.08
CA VAL A 311 -15.27 8.50 -2.44
C VAL A 311 -15.36 7.16 -3.17
N TRP A 312 -16.30 7.00 -4.09
CA TRP A 312 -16.40 5.84 -4.98
C TRP A 312 -15.48 6.01 -6.17
N LYS A 313 -14.20 5.73 -5.94
CA LYS A 313 -13.12 5.92 -6.92
C LYS A 313 -12.15 4.74 -6.91
N ASN A 314 -11.33 4.68 -7.96
CA ASN A 314 -10.13 3.86 -8.07
C ASN A 314 -9.24 4.10 -6.84
N LEU A 315 -8.74 3.03 -6.24
CA LEU A 315 -7.86 3.08 -5.08
C LEU A 315 -6.39 3.28 -5.47
N LEU A 316 -5.97 2.75 -6.63
CA LEU A 316 -4.60 2.80 -7.11
C LEU A 316 -4.54 3.58 -8.43
N VAL A 317 -4.14 4.84 -8.36
CA VAL A 317 -4.04 5.72 -9.53
C VAL A 317 -2.63 5.66 -10.11
N TRP A 318 -2.52 5.63 -11.45
CA TRP A 318 -1.25 5.78 -12.13
C TRP A 318 -0.79 7.24 -12.08
N GLU A 319 0.18 7.55 -11.22
CA GLU A 319 0.77 8.88 -11.13
C GLU A 319 1.66 9.15 -12.36
N GLU A 320 1.57 10.33 -12.98
CA GLU A 320 2.42 10.75 -14.11
C GLU A 320 3.86 11.11 -13.69
#